data_AF-A0A1G2ZID1-F1
#
_entry.id   AF-A0A1G2ZID1-F1
#
_cell.length_a   1.000
_cell.length_b   1.000
_cell.length_c   1.000
_cell.angle_alpha   90.00
_cell.angle_beta   90.00
_cell.angle_gamma   90.00
#
_symmetry.space_group_name_H-M   'P 1'
#
loop_
_entity.id
_entity.type
_entity.pdbx_description
1 polymer ?
#
loop_
_entity_poly.entity_id
_entity_poly.type
_entity_poly.pdbx_seq_one_letter_code
_entity_poly.pdbx_strand_id
1 'polypeptide(L)'
;MVHRKTVRHSHEVGHLHELTFSCYRPVPLLTNQPSQEKLARRVEAAGKETAIELVGFVFMPEHVHLLVYPTTTNPSISFHLARIKQPLSKRLRMI
;
A
#
# COMPACT_ATOMS: atom_id res chain seq x y z
N MET A 1 -17.53 22.12 5.40
CA MET A 1 -16.28 21.81 4.65
C MET A 1 -15.53 20.75 5.43
N VAL A 2 -15.27 19.58 4.84
CA VAL A 2 -14.54 18.50 5.52
C VAL A 2 -13.05 18.89 5.55
N HIS A 3 -12.50 19.13 6.74
CA HIS A 3 -11.07 19.39 6.90
C HIS A 3 -10.29 18.13 6.50
N ARG A 4 -9.64 18.17 5.34
CA ARG A 4 -8.78 17.09 4.85
C ARG A 4 -7.33 17.43 5.20
N LYS A 5 -6.69 16.57 6.00
CA LYS A 5 -5.26 16.69 6.29
C LYS A 5 -4.47 16.60 4.98
N THR A 6 -3.72 17.64 4.65
CA THR A 6 -2.77 17.61 3.54
C THR A 6 -1.55 16.84 4.00
N VAL A 7 -1.21 15.75 3.30
CA VAL A 7 0.01 14.97 3.56
C VAL A 7 1.01 15.32 2.47
N ARG A 8 2.20 15.75 2.87
CA ARG A 8 3.34 15.93 1.97
C ARG A 8 4.25 14.72 2.11
N HIS A 9 4.54 14.06 1.00
CA HIS A 9 5.56 13.03 0.92
C HIS A 9 6.84 13.67 0.38
N SER A 10 7.94 13.49 1.10
CA SER A 10 9.28 13.92 0.65
C SER A 10 10.08 12.69 0.28
N HIS A 11 10.81 12.76 -0.82
CA HIS A 11 11.68 11.68 -1.29
C HIS A 11 13.01 12.25 -1.72
N GLU A 12 14.08 11.53 -1.38
CA GLU A 12 15.41 11.73 -1.92
C GLU A 12 15.90 10.38 -2.47
N VAL A 13 16.63 10.43 -3.58
CA VAL A 13 17.14 9.23 -4.24
C VAL A 13 18.05 8.47 -3.28
N GLY A 14 17.85 7.16 -3.19
CA GLY A 14 18.57 6.30 -2.24
C GLY A 14 17.82 6.04 -0.93
N HIS A 15 16.74 6.77 -0.61
CA HIS A 15 15.97 6.53 0.60
C HIS A 15 14.95 5.39 0.44
N LEU A 16 14.96 4.49 1.42
CA LEU A 16 13.88 3.54 1.65
C LEU A 16 12.71 4.22 2.35
N HIS A 17 11.50 3.78 2.04
CA HIS A 17 10.27 4.29 2.66
C HIS A 17 9.54 3.14 3.35
N GLU A 18 9.20 3.34 4.63
CA GLU A 18 8.26 2.49 5.34
C GLU A 18 6.83 2.98 5.07
N LEU A 19 5.99 2.08 4.58
CA LEU A 19 4.59 2.33 4.32
C LEU A 19 3.73 1.41 5.19
N THR A 20 2.94 2.01 6.08
CA THR A 20 1.97 1.29 6.89
C THR A 20 0.55 1.67 6.51
N PHE A 21 -0.34 0.68 6.41
CA PHE A 21 -1.77 0.93 6.30
C PHE A 21 -2.62 -0.19 6.87
N SER A 22 -3.78 0.19 7.40
CA SER A 22 -4.75 -0.73 7.97
C SER A 22 -5.76 -1.21 6.93
N CYS A 23 -6.37 -2.36 7.22
CA CYS A 23 -7.58 -2.84 6.57
C CYS A 23 -8.76 -1.90 6.86
N TYR A 24 -9.82 -1.97 6.05
CA TYR A 24 -11.01 -1.15 6.28
C TYR A 24 -11.73 -1.64 7.54
N ARG A 25 -11.78 -0.78 8.58
CA ARG A 25 -12.15 -1.13 9.97
C ARG A 25 -11.15 -2.16 10.56
N PRO A 26 -11.07 -2.35 11.88
CA PRO A 26 -10.16 -3.34 12.50
C PRO A 26 -10.66 -4.77 12.27
N VAL A 27 -10.86 -5.13 11.01
CA VAL A 27 -11.29 -6.47 10.59
C VAL A 27 -10.03 -7.24 10.16
N PRO A 28 -9.79 -8.44 10.70
CA PRO A 28 -8.58 -9.21 10.43
C PRO A 28 -8.65 -9.93 9.07
N LEU A 29 -8.67 -9.15 7.97
CA LEU A 29 -8.85 -9.63 6.60
C LEU A 29 -7.66 -10.42 6.03
N LEU A 30 -6.49 -10.32 6.67
CA LEU A 30 -5.24 -10.95 6.23
C LEU A 30 -4.89 -12.21 7.04
N THR A 31 -5.90 -12.89 7.59
CA THR A 31 -5.76 -14.10 8.40
C THR A 31 -5.59 -15.39 7.60
N ASN A 32 -5.93 -15.37 6.31
CA ASN A 32 -5.85 -16.55 5.44
C ASN A 32 -4.89 -16.32 4.26
N GLN A 33 -4.29 -17.41 3.80
CA GLN A 33 -3.32 -17.41 2.71
C GLN A 33 -3.88 -16.83 1.39
N PRO A 34 -5.11 -17.15 0.94
CA PRO A 34 -5.65 -16.55 -0.29
C PRO A 34 -5.73 -15.01 -0.27
N SER A 35 -6.12 -14.42 0.86
CA SER A 35 -6.13 -12.96 1.05
C SER A 35 -4.72 -12.37 0.98
N GLN A 36 -3.76 -13.01 1.66
CA GLN A 36 -2.36 -12.58 1.66
C GLN A 36 -1.74 -12.66 0.26
N GLU A 37 -1.93 -13.76 -0.47
CA GLU A 37 -1.43 -13.91 -1.85
C GLU A 37 -2.03 -12.87 -2.79
N LYS A 38 -3.34 -12.59 -2.64
CA LYS A 38 -4.02 -11.59 -3.45
C LYS A 38 -3.50 -10.17 -3.18
N LEU A 39 -3.14 -9.87 -1.93
CA LEU A 39 -2.47 -8.62 -1.57
C LEU A 39 -1.05 -8.58 -2.13
N ALA A 40 -0.26 -9.65 -1.98
CA ALA A 40 1.11 -9.74 -2.49
C ALA A 40 1.19 -9.45 -3.99
N ARG A 41 0.34 -10.11 -4.80
CA ARG A 41 0.27 -9.87 -6.26
C ARG A 41 -0.05 -8.42 -6.61
N ARG A 42 -0.78 -7.71 -5.75
CA ARG A 42 -1.12 -6.30 -5.96
C ARG A 42 0.00 -5.36 -5.57
N VAL A 43 0.70 -5.65 -4.48
CA VAL A 43 1.92 -4.91 -4.11
C VAL A 43 2.92 -5.02 -5.25
N GLU A 44 3.12 -6.22 -5.78
CA GLU A 44 4.01 -6.45 -6.93
C GLU A 44 3.55 -5.68 -8.18
N ALA A 45 2.27 -5.77 -8.56
CA ALA A 45 1.74 -5.06 -9.72
C ALA A 45 1.85 -3.53 -9.57
N ALA A 46 1.51 -3.01 -8.39
CA ALA A 46 1.63 -1.59 -8.10
C ALA A 46 3.10 -1.13 -8.17
N GLY A 47 4.05 -1.93 -7.67
CA GLY A 47 5.46 -1.63 -7.76
C GLY A 47 5.94 -1.48 -9.21
N LYS A 48 5.54 -2.41 -10.08
CA LYS A 48 5.83 -2.35 -11.53
C LYS A 48 5.22 -1.11 -12.20
N GLU A 49 3.97 -0.78 -11.88
CA GLU A 49 3.27 0.39 -12.46
C GLU A 49 3.82 1.74 -11.99
N THR A 50 4.44 1.78 -10.81
CA THR A 50 4.84 3.04 -10.16
C THR A 50 6.34 3.23 -10.00
N ALA A 51 7.14 2.30 -10.53
CA ALA A 51 8.60 2.29 -10.38
C ALA A 51 9.03 2.38 -8.91
N ILE A 52 8.40 1.57 -8.07
CA ILE A 52 8.68 1.44 -6.63
C ILE A 52 8.90 -0.04 -6.34
N GLU A 53 10.11 -0.39 -5.98
CA GLU A 53 10.50 -1.77 -5.69
C GLU A 53 10.14 -2.14 -4.25
N LEU A 54 9.75 -3.39 -4.04
CA LEU A 54 9.50 -3.94 -2.72
C LEU A 54 10.80 -4.53 -2.17
N VAL A 55 11.23 -4.07 -1.00
CA VAL A 55 12.42 -4.56 -0.30
C VAL A 55 12.05 -5.57 0.79
N GLY A 56 10.95 -5.31 1.50
CA GLY A 56 10.46 -6.21 2.54
C GLY A 56 8.99 -5.93 2.86
N PHE A 57 8.31 -6.90 3.47
CA PHE A 57 6.91 -6.75 3.85
C PHE A 57 6.55 -7.59 5.08
N VAL A 58 5.54 -7.13 5.82
CA VAL A 58 4.85 -7.90 6.86
C VAL A 58 3.36 -7.70 6.70
N PHE A 59 2.61 -8.81 6.62
CA PHE A 59 1.14 -8.81 6.65
C PHE A 59 0.67 -9.21 8.03
N MET A 60 0.22 -8.23 8.80
CA MET A 60 -0.48 -8.47 10.06
C MET A 60 -1.96 -8.72 9.76
N PRO A 61 -2.72 -9.41 10.62
CA PRO A 61 -4.15 -9.69 10.39
C PRO A 61 -4.96 -8.44 9.98
N GLU A 62 -4.67 -7.29 10.59
CA GLU A 62 -5.43 -6.05 10.44
C GLU A 62 -4.69 -4.94 9.65
N HIS A 63 -3.38 -5.04 9.46
CA HIS A 63 -2.60 -3.99 8.82
C HIS A 63 -1.35 -4.53 8.12
N VAL A 64 -0.73 -3.70 7.30
CA VAL A 64 0.37 -4.06 6.43
C VAL A 64 1.52 -3.11 6.65
N HIS A 65 2.73 -3.64 6.70
CA HIS A 65 3.97 -2.88 6.65
C HIS A 65 4.72 -3.25 5.38
N LEU A 66 5.13 -2.26 4.60
CA LEU A 66 5.97 -2.42 3.40
C LEU A 66 7.21 -1.56 3.56
N LEU A 67 8.37 -2.13 3.23
CA LEU A 67 9.60 -1.39 3.01
C LEU A 67 9.83 -1.31 1.51
N VAL A 68 9.84 -0.10 0.97
CA VAL A 68 9.90 0.12 -0.48
C VAL A 68 11.07 1.02 -0.88
N TYR A 69 11.55 0.82 -2.10
CA TYR A 69 12.60 1.60 -2.72
C TYR A 69 12.09 2.25 -4.02
N PRO A 70 11.80 3.56 -4.01
CA PRO A 70 11.47 4.27 -5.23
C PRO A 70 12.69 4.42 -6.14
N THR A 71 12.55 4.07 -7.42
CA THR A 71 13.66 4.12 -8.40
C THR A 71 13.66 5.38 -9.26
N THR A 72 12.72 6.30 -9.01
CA THR A 72 12.56 7.56 -9.75
C THR A 72 12.79 8.77 -8.83
N THR A 73 13.14 9.91 -9.40
CA THR A 73 13.44 11.15 -8.66
C THR A 73 12.21 11.78 -8.00
N ASN A 74 11.02 11.56 -8.56
CA ASN A 74 9.77 12.13 -8.04
C ASN A 74 8.68 11.05 -7.95
N PRO A 75 8.82 10.09 -7.01
CA PRO A 75 7.90 8.98 -6.91
C PRO A 75 6.57 9.40 -6.30
N SER A 76 5.48 8.83 -6.82
CA SER A 76 4.14 9.09 -6.29
C SER A 76 3.71 8.01 -5.29
N ILE A 77 4.12 8.18 -4.03
CA ILE A 77 3.73 7.28 -2.93
C ILE A 77 2.20 7.20 -2.77
N SER A 78 1.52 8.34 -2.91
CA SER A 78 0.05 8.40 -2.87
C SER A 78 -0.59 7.54 -3.96
N PHE A 79 -0.06 7.59 -5.18
CA PHE A 79 -0.56 6.79 -6.29
C PHE A 79 -0.26 5.30 -6.08
N HIS A 80 0.95 4.95 -5.65
CA HIS A 80 1.32 3.58 -5.28
C HIS A 80 0.38 2.98 -4.24
N LEU A 81 0.15 3.69 -3.12
CA LEU A 81 -0.80 3.28 -2.10
C LEU A 81 -2.23 3.16 -2.64
N ALA A 82 -2.64 4.06 -3.54
CA ALA A 82 -3.96 3.98 -4.16
C ALA A 82 -4.11 2.73 -5.03
N ARG A 83 -3.08 2.32 -5.79
CA ARG A 83 -3.09 1.10 -6.60
C ARG A 83 -3.17 -0.16 -5.75
N ILE A 84 -2.47 -0.20 -4.62
CA ILE A 84 -2.56 -1.31 -3.66
C ILE A 84 -3.96 -1.37 -3.02
N LYS A 85 -4.51 -0.24 -2.59
CA LYS A 85 -5.77 -0.16 -1.82
C LYS A 85 -7.04 -0.18 -2.66
N GLN A 86 -6.99 0.21 -3.94
CA GLN A 86 -8.16 0.39 -4.82
C GLN A 86 -9.20 -0.75 -4.81
N PRO A 87 -8.80 -2.04 -4.80
CA PRO A 87 -9.77 -3.14 -4.77
C PRO A 87 -10.24 -3.58 -3.37
N LEU A 88 -9.69 -3.03 -2.27
CA LEU A 88 -10.21 -3.26 -0.90
C LEU A 88 -11.42 -2.36 -0.60
N SER A 89 -11.42 -1.12 -1.10
CA SER A 89 -12.54 -0.18 -0.95
C SER A 89 -13.73 -0.50 -1.86
N LYS A 90 -13.49 -0.92 -3.11
CA LYS A 90 -14.57 -1.11 -4.09
C LYS A 90 -15.31 -2.45 -3.99
N ARG A 91 -14.76 -3.46 -3.31
CA ARG A 91 -15.39 -4.79 -3.19
C ARG A 91 -16.23 -4.96 -1.91
N LEU A 92 -16.19 -4.00 -0.98
CA LEU A 92 -17.05 -3.99 0.22
C LEU A 92 -18.43 -3.34 0.01
N ARG A 93 -18.77 -2.97 -1.23
CA ARG A 93 -20.09 -2.43 -1.61
C ARG A 93 -21.07 -3.48 -2.16
N MET A 94 -20.70 -4.76 -2.06
CA MET A 94 -21.50 -5.90 -2.50
C MET A 94 -21.54 -6.97 -1.42
N ILE A 95 -22.01 -6.59 -0.23
CA ILE A 95 -22.69 -7.46 0.75
C ILE A 95 -23.78 -6.60 1.36
#